data_AF-A0A6L5T738-F1
#
_entry.id   AF-A0A6L5T738-F1
#
_cell.length_a   1.000
_cell.length_b   1.000
_cell.length_c   1.000
_cell.angle_alpha   90.00
_cell.angle_beta   90.00
_cell.angle_gamma   90.00
#
_symmetry.space_group_name_H-M   'P 1'
#
loop_
_entity.id
_entity.type
_entity.pdbx_description
1 polymer ?
#
loop_
_entity_poly.entity_id
_entity_poly.type
_entity_poly.pdbx_seq_one_letter_code
_entity_poly.pdbx_strand_id
1 'polypeptide(L)'
;MFYQILGAYFEDDCADELTNAPILTAVLAKNALASQPTLSRFFNRLDDTTLNQFYDLMRRFRKVVYSIKKPEMILLALDSTLLLSKHSIASPERQWIYQAVTISSA
;
A
#
# COMPACT_ATOMS: atom_id res chain seq x y z
N MET A 1 -0.20 6.06 2.19
CA MET A 1 -0.23 4.63 2.55
C MET A 1 0.19 4.29 3.99
N PHE A 2 1.44 4.48 4.46
CA PHE A 2 1.84 3.98 5.80
C PHE A 2 1.06 4.59 6.98
N TYR A 3 0.94 5.91 7.03
CA TYR A 3 0.14 6.61 8.05
C TYR A 3 -1.36 6.34 7.92
N GLN A 4 -1.84 6.15 6.69
CA GLN A 4 -3.21 5.79 6.38
C GLN A 4 -3.56 4.39 6.89
N ILE A 5 -2.68 3.40 6.68
CA ILE A 5 -2.83 2.05 7.21
C ILE A 5 -2.76 2.04 8.74
N LEU A 6 -1.84 2.79 9.35
CA LEU A 6 -1.74 2.86 10.81
C LEU A 6 -2.89 3.63 11.47
N GLY A 7 -3.43 4.65 10.80
CA GLY A 7 -4.53 5.47 11.29
C GLY A 7 -5.92 5.00 10.82
N ALA A 8 -6.02 3.88 10.09
CA ALA A 8 -7.26 3.37 9.49
C ALA A 8 -7.97 4.37 8.54
N TYR A 9 -7.21 5.19 7.83
CA TYR A 9 -7.69 6.15 6.83
C TYR A 9 -7.57 5.53 5.43
N PHE A 10 -8.68 5.06 4.85
CA PHE A 10 -8.67 4.28 3.61
C PHE A 10 -9.05 5.07 2.35
N GLU A 11 -9.65 6.26 2.50
CA GLU A 11 -10.04 7.12 1.37
C GLU A 11 -8.93 8.14 1.03
N ASP A 12 -8.89 8.58 -0.23
CA ASP A 12 -7.90 9.56 -0.71
C ASP A 12 -8.09 10.94 -0.05
N ASP A 13 -9.33 11.34 0.23
CA ASP A 13 -9.67 12.59 0.93
C ASP A 13 -9.21 12.57 2.40
N CYS A 14 -8.97 11.39 2.98
CA CYS A 14 -8.54 11.27 4.38
C CYS A 14 -7.10 11.73 4.63
N ALA A 15 -6.29 11.98 3.60
CA ALA A 15 -4.91 12.43 3.79
C ALA A 15 -4.83 13.88 4.34
N ASP A 16 -5.86 14.70 4.12
CA ASP A 16 -5.97 16.02 4.73
C ASP A 16 -6.31 15.91 6.22
N GLU A 17 -7.21 15.01 6.61
CA GLU A 17 -7.53 14.71 8.01
C GLU A 17 -6.31 14.11 8.74
N LEU A 18 -5.55 13.27 8.05
CA LEU A 18 -4.35 12.63 8.59
C LEU A 18 -3.26 13.64 8.95
N THR A 19 -3.18 14.78 8.26
CA THR A 19 -2.21 15.84 8.54
C THR A 19 -2.27 16.28 10.01
N ASN A 20 -3.47 16.28 10.59
CA ASN A 20 -3.72 16.74 11.97
C ASN A 20 -4.11 15.59 12.91
N ALA A 21 -3.83 14.33 12.54
CA ALA A 21 -4.22 13.18 13.34
C ALA A 21 -3.62 13.26 14.76
N PRO A 22 -4.46 13.42 15.81
CA PRO A 22 -3.98 13.76 17.15
C PRO A 22 -3.11 12.67 17.78
N ILE A 23 -3.41 11.40 17.47
CA ILE A 23 -2.63 10.26 17.98
C ILE A 23 -1.23 10.24 17.34
N LEU A 24 -1.13 10.40 16.02
CA LEU A 24 0.15 10.30 15.33
C LEU A 24 1.04 11.52 15.56
N THR A 25 0.46 12.72 15.66
CA THR A 25 1.18 13.94 16.04
C THR A 25 1.75 13.83 17.45
N ALA A 26 1.01 13.25 18.40
CA ALA A 26 1.49 12.96 19.75
C ALA A 26 2.59 11.88 19.76
N VAL A 27 2.38 10.74 19.10
CA VAL A 27 3.34 9.62 19.08
C VAL A 27 4.67 10.02 18.41
N LEU A 28 4.61 10.82 17.35
CA LEU A 28 5.80 11.24 16.61
C LEU A 28 6.41 12.56 17.10
N ALA A 29 5.80 13.19 18.11
CA ALA A 29 6.17 14.50 18.63
C ALA A 29 6.31 15.55 17.51
N LYS A 30 5.30 15.64 16.64
CA LYS A 30 5.24 16.60 15.52
C LYS A 30 3.96 17.41 15.56
N ASN A 31 4.05 18.67 15.18
CA ASN A 31 2.88 19.57 15.12
C ASN A 31 1.88 19.16 14.03
N ALA A 32 2.37 18.59 12.92
CA ALA A 32 1.56 18.09 11.82
C ALA A 32 2.31 16.99 11.05
N LEU A 33 1.56 16.13 10.39
CA LEU A 33 2.05 15.12 9.45
C LEU A 33 2.19 15.71 8.03
N ALA A 34 2.80 14.93 7.13
CA ALA A 34 2.95 15.34 5.73
C ALA A 34 1.57 15.37 5.04
N SER A 35 1.26 16.47 4.36
CA SER A 35 0.03 16.63 3.60
C SER A 35 -0.05 15.73 2.37
N GLN A 36 -1.26 15.55 1.84
CA GLN A 36 -1.52 14.78 0.62
C GLN A 36 -0.65 15.22 -0.58
N PRO A 37 -0.51 16.53 -0.90
CA PRO A 37 0.38 16.97 -1.97
C PRO A 37 1.87 16.68 -1.69
N THR A 38 2.28 16.74 -0.42
CA THR A 38 3.66 16.44 -0.02
C THR A 38 3.97 14.96 -0.22
N LEU A 39 3.06 14.08 0.20
CA LEU A 39 3.19 12.63 0.00
C LEU A 39 3.15 12.26 -1.49
N SER A 40 2.26 12.86 -2.27
CA SER A 40 2.17 12.66 -3.73
C SER A 40 3.52 12.98 -4.43
N ARG A 41 4.10 14.14 -4.12
CA ARG A 41 5.42 14.53 -4.66
C ARG A 41 6.55 13.61 -4.19
N PHE A 42 6.47 13.12 -2.96
CA PHE A 42 7.46 12.19 -2.41
C PHE A 42 7.42 10.85 -3.15
N PHE A 43 6.23 10.27 -3.38
CA PHE A 43 6.09 9.00 -4.09
C PHE A 43 6.64 9.06 -5.52
N ASN A 44 6.45 10.19 -6.21
CA ASN A 44 6.99 10.39 -7.57
C ASN A 44 8.54 10.47 -7.64
N ARG A 45 9.22 10.51 -6.49
CA ARG A 45 10.70 10.57 -6.39
C ARG A 45 11.30 9.30 -5.79
N LEU A 46 10.49 8.30 -5.47
CA LEU A 46 11.00 7.03 -4.98
C LEU A 46 11.76 6.31 -6.09
N ASP A 47 13.01 5.97 -5.81
CA ASP A 47 13.82 5.08 -6.61
C ASP A 47 13.86 3.67 -5.98
N ASP A 48 14.50 2.72 -6.67
CA ASP A 48 14.61 1.34 -6.20
C ASP A 48 15.26 1.25 -4.81
N THR A 49 16.24 2.11 -4.53
CA THR A 49 16.92 2.17 -3.23
C THR A 49 15.94 2.53 -2.12
N THR A 50 15.17 3.61 -2.32
CA THR A 50 14.21 4.09 -1.32
C THR A 50 13.09 3.07 -1.15
N LEU A 51 12.64 2.44 -2.24
CA LEU A 51 11.62 1.39 -2.19
C LEU A 51 12.09 0.18 -1.36
N ASN A 52 13.34 -0.27 -1.54
CA ASN A 52 13.92 -1.34 -0.74
C ASN A 52 14.01 -1.00 0.75
N GLN A 53 14.36 0.24 1.08
CA GLN A 53 14.35 0.72 2.48
C GLN A 53 12.94 0.68 3.08
N PHE A 54 11.92 1.06 2.31
CA PHE A 54 10.52 0.94 2.73
C PHE A 54 10.12 -0.52 2.98
N TYR A 55 10.52 -1.46 2.11
CA TYR A 55 10.25 -2.88 2.32
C TYR A 55 10.87 -3.40 3.63
N ASP A 56 12.13 -3.03 3.89
CA ASP A 56 12.82 -3.39 5.13
C ASP A 56 12.14 -2.81 6.37
N LEU A 57 11.70 -1.56 6.29
CA LEU A 57 10.94 -0.91 7.37
C LEU A 57 9.62 -1.65 7.63
N MET A 58 8.85 -1.93 6.58
CA MET A 58 7.58 -2.67 6.68
C MET A 58 7.78 -4.07 7.26
N ARG A 59 8.87 -4.75 6.89
CA ARG A 59 9.24 -6.05 7.46
C ARG A 59 9.52 -5.95 8.96
N ARG A 60 10.21 -4.90 9.42
CA ARG A 60 10.47 -4.67 10.86
C ARG A 60 9.18 -4.38 11.62
N PHE A 61 8.30 -3.53 11.09
CA PHE A 61 6.99 -3.28 11.72
C PHE A 61 6.17 -4.55 11.85
N ARG A 62 6.11 -5.36 10.79
CA ARG A 62 5.39 -6.63 10.80
C ARG A 62 5.92 -7.57 11.88
N LYS A 63 7.24 -7.63 12.11
CA LYS A 63 7.83 -8.42 13.20
C LYS A 63 7.33 -7.96 14.57
N VAL A 64 7.24 -6.65 14.80
CA VAL A 64 6.71 -6.09 16.06
C VAL A 64 5.23 -6.47 16.23
N VAL A 65 4.38 -6.22 15.21
CA VAL A 65 2.95 -6.56 15.28
C VAL A 65 2.75 -8.07 15.50
N TYR A 66 3.50 -8.92 14.79
CA TYR A 66 3.37 -10.37 14.89
C TYR A 66 3.92 -10.93 16.20
N SER A 67 4.82 -10.22 16.87
CA SER A 67 5.24 -10.57 18.24
C SER A 67 4.14 -10.35 19.28
N ILE A 68 3.21 -9.44 19.03
CA ILE A 68 2.04 -9.19 19.89
C ILE A 68 0.97 -10.25 19.63
N LYS A 69 0.58 -10.40 18.35
CA LYS A 69 -0.36 -11.43 17.92
C LYS A 69 -0.03 -11.86 16.51
N LYS A 70 0.36 -13.13 16.36
CA LYS A 70 0.58 -13.71 15.05
C LYS A 70 -0.77 -13.91 14.35
N PRO A 71 -0.91 -13.48 13.08
CA PRO A 71 -2.12 -13.77 12.32
C PRO A 71 -2.22 -15.26 12.02
N GLU A 72 -3.42 -15.82 12.19
CA GLU A 72 -3.75 -17.21 11.82
C GLU A 72 -3.96 -17.36 10.31
N MET A 73 -4.40 -16.29 9.64
CA MET A 73 -4.63 -16.24 8.20
C MET A 73 -4.05 -14.96 7.60
N ILE A 74 -3.58 -15.05 6.37
CA ILE A 74 -3.09 -13.91 5.58
C ILE A 74 -3.97 -13.79 4.34
N LEU A 75 -4.69 -12.67 4.24
CA LEU A 75 -5.42 -12.31 3.03
C LEU A 75 -4.50 -11.48 2.12
N LEU A 76 -4.22 -12.00 0.93
CA LEU A 76 -3.44 -11.30 -0.08
C LEU A 76 -4.40 -10.69 -1.11
N ALA A 77 -4.54 -9.38 -1.07
CA ALA A 77 -5.21 -8.63 -2.13
C ALA A 77 -4.24 -8.50 -3.31
N LEU A 78 -4.42 -9.34 -4.33
CA LEU A 78 -3.71 -9.20 -5.61
C LEU A 78 -4.53 -8.24 -6.48
N ASP A 79 -3.98 -7.07 -6.74
CA ASP A 79 -4.62 -6.07 -7.60
C ASP A 79 -4.55 -6.53 -9.07
N SER A 80 -5.70 -6.60 -9.72
CA SER A 80 -5.85 -6.99 -11.12
C SER A 80 -5.30 -5.95 -12.10
N THR A 81 -5.08 -4.71 -11.67
CA THR A 81 -4.43 -3.68 -12.52
C THR A 81 -2.99 -4.05 -12.91
N LEU A 82 -2.27 -4.79 -12.07
CA LEU A 82 -0.94 -5.34 -12.41
C LEU A 82 -1.01 -6.50 -13.40
N LEU A 83 -2.10 -7.27 -13.38
CA LEU A 83 -2.34 -8.36 -14.32
C LEU A 83 -2.69 -7.83 -15.73
N LEU A 84 -3.27 -6.63 -15.80
CA LEU A 84 -3.71 -5.98 -17.04
C LEU A 84 -2.69 -5.03 -17.67
N SER A 85 -1.46 -4.93 -17.14
CA SER A 85 -0.44 -4.11 -17.79
C SER A 85 -0.17 -4.65 -19.20
N LYS A 86 -0.21 -3.77 -20.21
CA LYS A 86 -0.18 -4.12 -21.65
C LYS A 86 0.98 -5.04 -22.07
N HIS A 87 2.01 -5.18 -21.24
CA HIS A 87 3.13 -6.09 -21.46
C HIS A 87 2.79 -7.57 -21.20
N SER A 88 1.80 -7.87 -20.33
CA SER A 88 1.39 -9.26 -20.02
C SER A 88 0.34 -9.82 -20.98
N ILE A 89 -0.29 -8.97 -21.80
CA ILE A 89 -1.37 -9.34 -22.74
C ILE A 89 -0.82 -9.86 -24.07
N ALA A 90 0.45 -9.56 -24.37
CA ALA A 90 1.11 -9.97 -25.61
C ALA A 90 1.76 -11.37 -25.54
N SER A 91 1.81 -11.99 -24.36
CA SER A 91 2.39 -13.33 -24.20
C SER A 91 1.32 -14.42 -24.39
N PRO A 92 1.44 -15.30 -25.41
CA PRO A 92 0.45 -16.36 -25.69
C PRO A 92 0.18 -17.28 -24.49
N GLU A 93 1.19 -17.51 -23.65
CA GLU A 93 1.11 -18.39 -22.48
C GLU A 93 0.25 -17.85 -21.32
N ARG A 94 -0.20 -16.60 -21.37
CA ARG A 94 -1.05 -15.98 -20.33
C ARG A 94 -2.48 -15.66 -20.80
N GLN A 95 -2.82 -16.00 -22.04
CA GLN A 95 -4.13 -15.73 -22.64
C GLN A 95 -5.27 -16.53 -21.99
N TRP A 96 -4.95 -17.69 -21.41
CA TRP A 96 -5.92 -18.52 -20.67
C TRP A 96 -6.42 -17.85 -19.38
N ILE A 97 -5.60 -16.99 -18.75
CA ILE A 97 -5.97 -16.25 -17.54
C ILE A 97 -7.10 -15.25 -17.88
N TYR A 98 -7.04 -14.63 -19.06
CA TYR A 98 -8.08 -13.71 -19.54
C TYR A 98 -9.41 -14.41 -19.83
N GLN A 99 -9.37 -15.58 -20.48
CA GLN A 99 -10.61 -16.33 -20.76
C GLN A 99 -11.29 -16.80 -19.49
N ALA A 100 -10.52 -17.24 -18.49
CA ALA A 100 -11.06 -17.67 -17.20
C ALA A 100 -11.75 -16.53 -16.44
N VAL A 101 -11.18 -15.32 -16.47
CA VAL A 101 -11.76 -14.14 -15.80
C VAL A 101 -13.04 -13.68 -16.49
N THR A 102 -13.08 -13.63 -17.83
CA THR A 102 -14.27 -13.21 -18.59
C THR A 102 -15.44 -14.17 -18.41
N ILE A 103 -15.19 -15.48 -18.32
CA ILE A 103 -16.23 -16.50 -18.10
C ILE A 103 -16.82 -16.41 -16.69
N SER A 104 -16.04 -15.97 -15.69
CA SER A 104 -16.54 -15.80 -14.31
C SER A 104 -17.41 -14.56 -14.11
N SER A 105 -17.43 -13.65 -15.09
CA SER A 105 -18.18 -12.38 -15.06
C SER A 105 -19.43 -12.38 -15.97
N ALA A 106 -19.81 -13.53 -16.53
CA ALA A 106 -21.04 -13.76 -17.29
C ALA A 106 -21.96 -14.72 -16.52
#